data_AF-A0A8H3HLN1-F1
#
_entry.id   AF-A0A8H3HLN1-F1
#
_cell.length_a   1.000
_cell.length_b   1.000
_cell.length_c   1.000
_cell.angle_alpha   90.00
_cell.angle_beta   90.00
_cell.angle_gamma   90.00
#
_symmetry.space_group_name_H-M   'P 1'
#
loop_
_entity.id
_entity.type
_entity.pdbx_description
1 polymer ?
#
loop_
_entity_poly.entity_id
_entity_poly.type
_entity_poly.pdbx_seq_one_letter_code
_entity_poly.pdbx_strand_id
1 'polypeptide(L)'
;MLSACRPRSCFLSRATLARPLSRLNSTSTTASVKPPVTSRSSTWISAFVVAGAGLGLYAFASNKTSASSTPLSDLKFTPLKIVSTKPASENSKIITLAVPPHLMPDESTLAPVFSIYIKDSDIQVQRPYTPLKGIDDNGNMDFWIKRYADGEVSRWLHSKKEGDELEVRGPVRTFDFKDGDYDEIIMVALA
;
A
#
# COMPACT_ATOMS: atom_id res chain seq x y z
N MET A 1 51.54 -30.59 0.17
CA MET A 1 51.10 -31.62 -0.79
C MET A 1 50.49 -30.92 -1.98
N LEU A 2 51.14 -31.01 -3.15
CA LEU A 2 50.71 -30.47 -4.44
C LEU A 2 49.73 -31.43 -5.13
N SER A 3 48.76 -30.91 -5.88
CA SER A 3 48.23 -31.54 -7.11
C SER A 3 47.33 -30.52 -7.84
N ALA A 4 47.80 -29.81 -8.88
CA ALA A 4 47.79 -30.18 -10.31
C ALA A 4 46.34 -30.31 -10.88
N CYS A 5 45.80 -29.33 -11.61
CA CYS A 5 46.04 -28.95 -13.01
C CYS A 5 45.60 -30.02 -14.04
N ARG A 6 44.52 -29.74 -14.81
CA ARG A 6 44.52 -29.72 -16.30
C ARG A 6 43.14 -29.39 -16.93
N PRO A 7 43.13 -28.68 -18.08
CA PRO A 7 41.96 -28.40 -18.93
C PRO A 7 41.96 -29.22 -20.24
N ARG A 8 40.84 -29.21 -20.99
CA ARG A 8 40.71 -29.56 -22.43
C ARG A 8 39.53 -28.75 -23.00
N SER A 9 39.68 -27.79 -23.93
CA SER A 9 39.90 -27.89 -25.41
C SER A 9 38.93 -28.86 -26.11
N CYS A 10 38.38 -28.69 -27.31
CA CYS A 10 38.28 -27.70 -28.39
C CYS A 10 37.34 -28.37 -29.44
N PHE A 11 37.00 -27.66 -30.52
CA PHE A 11 36.51 -28.10 -31.86
C PHE A 11 35.24 -27.30 -32.24
N LEU A 12 35.39 -26.24 -33.08
CA LEU A 12 35.30 -26.26 -34.56
C LEU A 12 33.90 -26.73 -35.01
N SER A 13 33.13 -25.97 -35.80
CA SER A 13 33.55 -25.52 -37.11
C SER A 13 32.64 -24.45 -37.72
N ARG A 14 33.20 -23.86 -38.75
CA ARG A 14 32.88 -22.69 -39.57
C ARG A 14 31.87 -23.08 -40.66
N ALA A 15 30.92 -22.20 -40.98
CA ALA A 15 30.35 -22.15 -42.34
C ALA A 15 29.89 -20.74 -42.70
N THR A 16 30.39 -20.31 -43.84
CA THR A 16 30.38 -19.01 -44.51
C THR A 16 29.26 -18.89 -45.54
N LEU A 17 29.13 -17.68 -46.12
CA LEU A 17 28.45 -17.30 -47.38
C LEU A 17 26.94 -17.07 -47.27
N ALA A 18 26.32 -16.09 -47.92
CA ALA A 18 26.79 -14.98 -48.75
C ALA A 18 25.65 -13.96 -48.86
N ARG A 19 26.03 -12.69 -49.04
CA ARG A 19 25.15 -11.62 -49.52
C ARG A 19 25.17 -11.65 -51.06
N PRO A 20 24.08 -11.25 -51.73
CA PRO A 20 24.32 -10.23 -52.74
C PRO A 20 23.32 -9.08 -52.68
N LEU A 21 23.84 -7.93 -53.13
CA LEU A 21 23.19 -6.65 -53.28
C LEU A 21 22.35 -6.57 -54.56
N SER A 22 21.41 -5.63 -54.51
CA SER A 22 20.92 -4.77 -55.60
C SER A 22 20.07 -5.38 -56.72
N ARG A 23 18.82 -4.90 -56.79
CA ARG A 23 18.25 -4.36 -58.03
C ARG A 23 17.35 -3.16 -57.73
N LEU A 24 17.78 -2.00 -58.24
CA LEU A 24 16.96 -0.85 -58.53
C LEU A 24 16.02 -1.20 -59.68
N ASN A 25 14.74 -0.82 -59.57
CA ASN A 25 13.89 -0.60 -60.73
C ASN A 25 13.05 0.66 -60.50
N SER A 26 13.19 1.58 -61.46
CA SER A 26 12.55 2.88 -61.53
C SER A 26 11.15 2.82 -62.16
N THR A 27 10.39 3.89 -61.89
CA THR A 27 9.32 4.49 -62.71
C THR A 27 8.02 3.72 -62.91
N SER A 28 6.95 4.22 -62.30
CA SER A 28 5.94 5.00 -63.04
C SER A 28 4.97 5.68 -62.08
N THR A 29 4.95 7.01 -62.14
CA THR A 29 3.90 7.88 -61.65
C THR A 29 2.57 7.54 -62.32
N THR A 30 1.59 7.09 -61.54
CA THR A 30 0.17 7.26 -61.86
C THR A 30 -0.50 7.89 -60.65
N ALA A 31 -0.90 9.15 -60.82
CA ALA A 31 -1.70 9.87 -59.85
C ALA A 31 -3.05 9.16 -59.67
N SER A 32 -3.18 8.38 -58.60
CA SER A 32 -4.47 7.84 -58.18
C SER A 32 -5.25 8.97 -57.51
N VAL A 33 -6.19 9.52 -58.26
CA VAL A 33 -7.23 10.44 -57.80
C VAL A 33 -7.84 9.88 -56.52
N LYS A 34 -7.65 10.57 -55.38
CA LYS A 34 -8.43 10.30 -54.17
C LYS A 34 -9.90 10.62 -54.51
N PRO A 35 -10.86 9.71 -54.27
CA PRO A 35 -12.26 10.09 -54.38
C PRO A 35 -12.54 11.20 -53.35
N PRO A 36 -13.43 12.17 -53.64
CA PRO A 36 -13.87 13.10 -52.63
C PRO A 36 -14.58 12.30 -51.54
N VAL A 37 -13.94 12.16 -50.38
CA VAL A 37 -14.60 11.66 -49.19
C VAL A 37 -15.59 12.75 -48.79
N THR A 38 -16.82 12.61 -49.29
CA THR A 38 -17.95 13.43 -48.86
C THR A 38 -18.09 13.27 -47.37
N SER A 39 -17.80 14.35 -46.64
CA SER A 39 -18.03 14.50 -45.22
C SER A 39 -19.52 14.34 -44.95
N ARG A 40 -19.96 13.10 -44.73
CA ARG A 40 -21.24 12.85 -44.07
C ARG A 40 -20.99 13.17 -42.60
N SER A 41 -21.45 14.35 -42.19
CA SER A 41 -21.51 14.85 -40.83
C SER A 41 -21.83 13.71 -39.86
N SER A 42 -20.79 13.23 -39.19
CA SER A 42 -20.88 12.16 -38.20
C SER A 42 -21.16 12.78 -36.83
N THR A 43 -22.32 13.43 -36.71
CA THR A 43 -22.85 14.00 -35.46
C THR A 43 -23.05 12.96 -34.35
N TRP A 44 -22.99 11.67 -34.69
CA TRP A 44 -23.13 10.57 -33.72
C TRP A 44 -21.82 10.26 -32.97
N ILE A 45 -20.65 10.43 -33.61
CA ILE A 45 -19.35 10.21 -32.92
C ILE A 45 -19.10 11.29 -31.87
N SER A 46 -19.47 12.54 -32.15
CA SER A 46 -19.38 13.63 -31.17
C SER A 46 -20.27 13.39 -29.94
N ALA A 47 -21.46 12.79 -30.13
CA ALA A 47 -22.38 12.52 -29.02
C ALA A 47 -21.80 11.48 -28.04
N PHE A 48 -21.17 10.42 -28.53
CA PHE A 48 -20.53 9.40 -27.68
C PHE A 48 -19.28 9.92 -26.95
N VAL A 49 -18.48 10.79 -27.59
CA VAL A 49 -17.31 11.41 -26.95
C VAL A 49 -17.73 12.36 -25.84
N VAL A 50 -18.77 13.18 -26.05
CA VAL A 50 -19.29 14.10 -25.02
C VAL A 50 -19.96 13.34 -23.88
N ALA A 51 -20.76 12.30 -24.17
CA ALA A 51 -21.38 11.47 -23.14
C ALA A 51 -20.33 10.67 -22.33
N GLY A 52 -19.33 10.08 -23.00
CA GLY A 52 -18.24 9.34 -22.35
C GLY A 52 -17.33 10.25 -21.51
N ALA A 53 -17.00 11.44 -22.00
CA ALA A 53 -16.24 12.43 -21.23
C ALA A 53 -17.06 12.97 -20.05
N GLY A 54 -18.36 13.20 -20.23
CA GLY A 54 -19.28 13.60 -19.16
C GLY A 54 -19.40 12.54 -18.06
N LEU A 55 -19.59 11.26 -18.43
CA LEU A 55 -19.64 10.16 -17.45
C LEU A 55 -18.29 9.94 -16.77
N GLY A 56 -17.19 10.03 -17.52
CA GLY A 56 -15.83 9.90 -16.97
C GLY A 56 -15.48 11.01 -15.99
N LEU A 57 -15.82 12.27 -16.33
CA LEU A 57 -15.64 13.41 -15.43
C LEU A 57 -16.57 13.34 -14.23
N TYR A 58 -17.82 12.89 -14.39
CA TYR A 58 -18.75 12.71 -13.28
C TYR A 58 -18.28 11.62 -12.33
N ALA A 59 -17.89 10.44 -12.82
CA ALA A 59 -17.35 9.36 -11.99
C ALA A 59 -16.04 9.77 -11.30
N PHE A 60 -15.16 10.50 -11.99
CA PHE A 60 -13.93 11.03 -11.40
C PHE A 60 -14.20 12.10 -10.33
N ALA A 61 -15.19 12.97 -10.55
CA ALA A 61 -15.60 13.98 -9.57
C ALA A 61 -16.33 13.36 -8.36
N SER A 62 -17.12 12.31 -8.58
CA SER A 62 -17.79 11.54 -7.53
C SER A 62 -16.85 10.67 -6.71
N ASN A 63 -15.65 10.36 -7.20
CA ASN A 63 -14.60 9.66 -6.43
C ASN A 63 -13.93 10.51 -5.35
N LYS A 64 -14.46 11.70 -5.04
CA LYS A 64 -14.16 12.37 -3.76
C LYS A 64 -14.88 11.61 -2.65
N THR A 65 -14.24 10.52 -2.21
CA THR A 65 -14.59 9.78 -1.00
C THR A 65 -14.78 10.78 0.13
N SER A 66 -16.03 11.07 0.47
CA SER A 66 -16.38 11.85 1.63
C SER A 66 -15.69 11.20 2.82
N ALA A 67 -14.72 11.89 3.42
CA ALA A 67 -14.19 11.53 4.73
C ALA A 67 -15.37 11.59 5.70
N SER A 68 -16.07 10.47 5.86
CA SER A 68 -17.17 10.39 6.80
C SER A 68 -16.57 10.69 8.17
N SER A 69 -17.12 11.70 8.86
CA SER A 69 -16.73 12.12 10.21
C SER A 69 -17.11 11.08 11.27
N THR A 70 -17.13 9.81 10.87
CA THR A 70 -17.37 8.68 11.75
C THR A 70 -16.10 8.46 12.55
N PRO A 71 -16.19 8.35 13.88
CA PRO A 71 -15.08 7.95 14.72
C PRO A 71 -14.35 6.72 14.20
N LEU A 72 -13.12 6.53 14.64
CA LEU A 72 -12.34 5.34 14.36
C LEU A 72 -13.16 4.11 14.75
N SER A 73 -13.39 3.21 13.80
CA SER A 73 -14.24 2.05 14.00
C SER A 73 -13.54 0.76 13.62
N ASP A 74 -14.05 -0.34 14.14
CA ASP A 74 -13.59 -1.66 13.77
C ASP A 74 -14.09 -2.09 12.39
N LEU A 75 -14.97 -1.37 11.69
CA LEU A 75 -15.52 -1.84 10.42
C LEU A 75 -14.70 -1.40 9.20
N LYS A 76 -14.02 -0.25 9.28
CA LYS A 76 -13.32 0.35 8.14
C LYS A 76 -11.85 0.62 8.46
N PHE A 77 -11.00 0.45 7.45
CA PHE A 77 -9.64 0.94 7.51
C PHE A 77 -9.61 2.45 7.29
N THR A 78 -8.94 3.15 8.18
CA THR A 78 -8.79 4.60 8.17
C THR A 78 -7.30 4.93 8.16
N PRO A 79 -6.82 5.76 7.22
CA PRO A 79 -5.41 6.16 7.17
C PRO A 79 -5.12 7.12 8.33
N LEU A 80 -4.11 6.80 9.14
CA LEU A 80 -3.56 7.67 10.18
C LEU A 80 -2.10 7.99 9.89
N LYS A 81 -1.66 9.18 10.29
CA LYS A 81 -0.28 9.63 10.07
C LYS A 81 0.61 9.22 11.23
N ILE A 82 1.84 8.83 10.88
CA ILE A 82 2.93 8.67 11.83
C ILE A 82 3.44 10.05 12.22
N VAL A 83 3.23 10.43 13.47
CA VAL A 83 3.72 11.69 14.04
C VAL A 83 5.20 11.59 14.36
N SER A 84 5.60 10.49 14.99
CA SER A 84 6.98 10.28 15.39
C SER A 84 7.37 8.82 15.37
N THR A 85 8.66 8.57 15.20
CA THR A 85 9.28 7.26 15.22
C THR A 85 10.56 7.31 16.05
N LYS A 86 10.61 6.54 17.14
CA LYS A 86 11.76 6.52 18.06
C LYS A 86 12.36 5.12 18.15
N PRO A 87 13.69 4.95 18.04
CA PRO A 87 14.32 3.67 18.36
C PRO A 87 14.17 3.39 19.86
N ALA A 88 13.80 2.16 20.22
CA ALA A 88 13.65 1.75 21.63
C ALA A 88 14.66 0.68 22.05
N SER A 89 15.06 -0.20 21.12
CA SER A 89 16.14 -1.19 21.28
C SER A 89 16.71 -1.54 19.91
N GLU A 90 17.72 -2.41 19.84
CA GLU A 90 18.37 -2.83 18.59
C GLU A 90 17.36 -3.35 17.55
N ASN A 91 16.34 -4.10 18.00
CA ASN A 91 15.30 -4.65 17.14
C ASN A 91 13.91 -4.08 17.43
N SER A 92 13.79 -2.95 18.14
CA SER A 92 12.47 -2.42 18.50
C SER A 92 12.34 -0.92 18.26
N LYS A 93 11.14 -0.50 17.87
CA LYS A 93 10.82 0.85 17.46
C LYS A 93 9.50 1.25 18.10
N ILE A 94 9.41 2.46 18.62
CA ILE A 94 8.16 3.08 19.04
C ILE A 94 7.65 3.92 17.88
N ILE A 95 6.41 3.69 17.47
CA ILE A 95 5.71 4.47 16.44
C ILE A 95 4.52 5.17 17.11
N THR A 96 4.44 6.48 16.93
CA THR A 96 3.34 7.31 17.43
C THR A 96 2.41 7.66 16.27
N LEU A 97 1.14 7.29 16.36
CA LEU A 97 0.10 7.63 15.40
C LEU A 97 -0.79 8.73 15.96
N ALA A 98 -1.17 9.71 15.13
CA ALA A 98 -2.19 10.70 15.49
C ALA A 98 -3.55 10.32 14.93
N VAL A 99 -4.53 10.25 15.81
CA VAL A 99 -5.96 10.22 15.53
C VAL A 99 -6.44 11.67 15.44
N PRO A 100 -6.92 12.12 14.28
CA PRO A 100 -7.54 13.43 14.16
C PRO A 100 -8.73 13.61 15.12
N PRO A 101 -9.01 14.82 15.62
CA PRO A 101 -10.10 15.06 16.57
C PRO A 101 -11.48 14.60 16.08
N HIS A 102 -11.75 14.66 14.78
CA HIS A 102 -13.00 14.22 14.18
C HIS A 102 -13.14 12.68 14.06
N LEU A 103 -12.07 11.94 14.31
CA LEU A 103 -12.02 10.48 14.33
C LEU A 103 -11.84 9.93 15.75
N MET A 104 -11.76 10.80 16.77
CA MET A 104 -11.59 10.36 18.15
C MET A 104 -12.80 9.53 18.58
N PRO A 105 -12.59 8.31 19.12
CA PRO A 105 -13.65 7.55 19.74
C PRO A 105 -14.04 8.17 21.09
N ASP A 106 -15.28 7.92 21.52
CA ASP A 106 -15.73 8.34 22.84
C ASP A 106 -15.00 7.55 23.92
N GLU A 107 -14.42 8.24 24.91
CA GLU A 107 -13.68 7.62 26.02
C GLU A 107 -14.49 6.52 26.74
N SER A 108 -15.80 6.71 26.90
CA SER A 108 -16.69 5.73 27.54
C SER A 108 -16.86 4.43 26.76
N THR A 109 -16.53 4.43 25.47
CA THR A 109 -16.62 3.25 24.59
C THR A 109 -15.31 2.47 24.52
N LEU A 110 -14.20 3.11 24.90
CA LEU A 110 -12.89 2.48 24.95
C LEU A 110 -12.84 1.46 26.08
N ALA A 111 -12.57 0.21 25.71
CA ALA A 111 -12.30 -0.83 26.70
C ALA A 111 -10.95 -0.57 27.38
N PRO A 112 -10.76 -1.00 28.64
CA PRO A 112 -9.45 -0.92 29.30
C PRO A 112 -8.34 -1.63 28.51
N VAL A 113 -8.69 -2.72 27.83
CA VAL A 113 -7.78 -3.46 26.94
C VAL A 113 -8.41 -3.56 25.55
N PHE A 114 -7.78 -2.86 24.60
CA PHE A 114 -8.17 -2.88 23.20
C PHE A 114 -6.97 -3.04 22.28
N SER A 115 -7.25 -3.42 21.05
CA SER A 115 -6.25 -3.57 19.99
C SER A 115 -6.62 -2.74 18.78
N ILE A 116 -5.60 -2.20 18.12
CA ILE A 116 -5.68 -1.52 16.83
C ILE A 116 -5.08 -2.44 15.79
N TYR A 117 -5.84 -2.74 14.74
CA TYR A 117 -5.37 -3.52 13.61
C TYR A 117 -4.66 -2.60 12.64
N ILE A 118 -3.39 -2.85 12.38
CA ILE A 118 -2.61 -2.13 11.38
C ILE A 118 -2.46 -3.03 10.15
N LYS A 119 -2.81 -2.51 8.97
CA LYS A 119 -2.74 -3.23 7.70
C LYS A 119 -1.50 -2.81 6.91
N ASP A 120 -0.77 -3.81 6.45
CA ASP A 120 0.29 -3.66 5.46
C ASP A 120 -0.33 -3.41 4.08
N SER A 121 -0.01 -2.26 3.47
CA SER A 121 -0.51 -1.85 2.17
C SER A 121 -0.01 -2.71 1.01
N ASP A 122 1.15 -3.35 1.17
CA ASP A 122 1.87 -3.98 0.07
C ASP A 122 1.39 -5.43 -0.10
N ILE A 123 1.17 -6.13 1.01
CA ILE A 123 0.70 -7.52 1.03
C ILE A 123 -0.74 -7.69 1.53
N GLN A 124 -1.42 -6.59 1.91
CA GLN A 124 -2.81 -6.58 2.40
C GLN A 124 -3.04 -7.50 3.61
N VAL A 125 -2.05 -7.61 4.50
CA VAL A 125 -2.14 -8.38 5.75
C VAL A 125 -2.26 -7.42 6.93
N GLN A 126 -3.21 -7.68 7.83
CA GLN A 126 -3.37 -6.91 9.07
C GLN A 126 -2.86 -7.66 10.30
N ARG A 127 -2.37 -6.92 11.30
CA ARG A 127 -2.01 -7.45 12.62
C ARG A 127 -2.56 -6.57 13.74
N PRO A 128 -3.07 -7.16 14.83
CA PRO A 128 -3.47 -6.41 16.01
C PRO A 128 -2.24 -5.96 16.80
N TYR A 129 -2.26 -4.72 17.26
CA TYR A 129 -1.31 -4.16 18.21
C TYR A 129 -2.06 -3.49 19.35
N THR A 130 -1.64 -3.76 20.58
CA THR A 130 -2.13 -3.05 21.76
C THR A 130 -1.30 -1.79 21.94
N PRO A 131 -1.91 -0.60 21.99
CA PRO A 131 -1.14 0.61 22.24
C PRO A 131 -0.58 0.59 23.67
N LEU A 132 0.57 1.21 23.88
CA LEU A 132 1.25 1.26 25.18
C LEU A 132 0.42 2.00 26.24
N LYS A 133 -0.41 2.93 25.77
CA LYS A 133 -1.33 3.76 26.54
C LYS A 133 -2.64 3.83 25.76
N GLY A 134 -3.70 4.32 26.38
CA GLY A 134 -4.90 4.73 25.65
C GLY A 134 -4.60 5.82 24.62
N ILE A 135 -5.65 6.32 23.98
CA ILE A 135 -5.54 7.49 23.11
C ILE A 135 -5.38 8.71 24.02
N ASP A 136 -4.35 9.53 23.81
CA ASP A 136 -4.16 10.74 24.62
C ASP A 136 -5.15 11.86 24.21
N ASP A 137 -5.22 12.93 25.02
CA ASP A 137 -6.09 14.09 24.74
C ASP A 137 -5.77 14.78 23.39
N ASN A 138 -4.57 14.56 22.85
CA ASN A 138 -4.12 15.09 21.57
C ASN A 138 -4.37 14.10 20.41
N GLY A 139 -4.97 12.94 20.69
CA GLY A 139 -5.23 11.87 19.73
C GLY A 139 -4.04 10.96 19.43
N ASN A 140 -2.94 11.03 20.17
CA ASN A 140 -1.77 10.19 19.92
C ASN A 140 -1.91 8.80 20.54
N MET A 141 -1.43 7.80 19.81
CA MET A 141 -1.29 6.42 20.25
C MET A 141 0.14 5.94 20.00
N ASP A 142 0.79 5.43 21.05
CA ASP A 142 2.15 4.89 20.97
C ASP A 142 2.14 3.36 20.86
N PHE A 143 2.89 2.82 19.90
CA PHE A 143 3.03 1.38 19.70
C PHE A 143 4.50 0.96 19.80
N TRP A 144 4.80 -0.03 20.65
CA TRP A 144 6.12 -0.65 20.71
C TRP A 144 6.18 -1.88 19.82
N ILE A 145 6.98 -1.79 18.74
CA ILE A 145 7.00 -2.79 17.68
C ILE A 145 8.37 -3.45 17.64
N LYS A 146 8.42 -4.73 18.01
CA LYS A 146 9.60 -5.59 17.83
C LYS A 146 9.69 -6.07 16.39
N ARG A 147 10.87 -5.97 15.79
CA ARG A 147 11.20 -6.45 14.44
C ARG A 147 11.56 -7.92 14.50
N TYR A 148 10.82 -8.72 13.76
CA TYR A 148 11.13 -10.13 13.54
C TYR A 148 11.74 -10.31 12.15
N ALA A 149 12.76 -11.16 12.01
CA ALA A 149 13.41 -11.41 10.73
C ALA A 149 12.41 -11.90 9.67
N ASP A 150 11.54 -12.84 10.06
CA ASP A 150 10.52 -13.43 9.19
C ASP A 150 9.15 -12.74 9.32
N GLY A 151 9.04 -11.67 10.12
CA GLY A 151 7.78 -10.99 10.35
C GLY A 151 7.50 -9.92 9.32
N GLU A 152 6.68 -10.21 8.31
CA GLU A 152 6.33 -9.28 7.22
C GLU A 152 5.88 -7.90 7.72
N VAL A 153 4.78 -7.84 8.49
CA VAL A 153 4.22 -6.56 8.98
C VAL A 153 5.19 -5.85 9.92
N SER A 154 5.97 -6.59 10.72
CA SER A 154 6.96 -5.98 11.62
C SER A 154 8.10 -5.33 10.84
N ARG A 155 8.60 -5.98 9.77
CA ARG A 155 9.63 -5.41 8.89
C ARG A 155 9.09 -4.22 8.12
N TRP A 156 7.86 -4.31 7.61
CA TRP A 156 7.19 -3.23 6.92
C TRP A 156 7.00 -2.01 7.82
N LEU A 157 6.50 -2.16 9.05
CA LEU A 157 6.39 -1.07 10.02
C LEU A 157 7.75 -0.45 10.36
N HIS A 158 8.80 -1.27 10.46
CA HIS A 158 10.15 -0.76 10.68
C HIS A 158 10.69 0.05 9.49
N SER A 159 10.20 -0.18 8.28
CA SER A 159 10.57 0.61 7.09
C SER A 159 9.91 2.00 7.06
N LYS A 160 8.79 2.17 7.76
CA LYS A 160 8.01 3.41 7.80
C LYS A 160 8.70 4.51 8.60
N LYS A 161 8.42 5.74 8.20
CA LYS A 161 9.02 6.97 8.71
C LYS A 161 7.95 7.95 9.17
N GLU A 162 8.39 8.97 9.90
CA GLU A 162 7.54 10.09 10.29
C GLU A 162 6.94 10.75 9.03
N GLY A 163 5.64 11.06 9.09
CA GLY A 163 4.86 11.58 7.97
C GLY A 163 4.20 10.52 7.08
N ASP A 164 4.63 9.25 7.15
CA ASP A 164 3.96 8.17 6.41
C ASP A 164 2.54 7.91 6.96
N GLU A 165 1.69 7.33 6.12
CA GLU A 165 0.34 6.91 6.49
C GLU A 165 0.27 5.40 6.72
N LEU A 166 -0.44 5.01 7.79
CA LEU A 166 -0.78 3.64 8.11
C LEU A 166 -2.30 3.47 8.06
N GLU A 167 -2.76 2.43 7.37
CA GLU A 167 -4.16 2.05 7.40
C GLU A 167 -4.46 1.28 8.69
N VAL A 168 -5.32 1.84 9.55
CA VAL A 168 -5.68 1.22 10.83
C VAL A 168 -7.18 0.98 10.95
N ARG A 169 -7.55 0.00 11.76
CA ARG A 169 -8.94 -0.35 12.09
C ARG A 169 -9.04 -0.67 13.58
N GLY A 170 -10.12 -0.23 14.22
CA GLY A 170 -10.34 -0.35 15.65
C GLY A 170 -10.81 0.98 16.24
N PRO A 171 -10.85 1.14 17.56
CA PRO A 171 -10.48 0.19 18.62
C PRO A 171 -11.29 -1.10 18.61
N VAL A 172 -10.64 -2.24 18.82
CA VAL A 172 -11.31 -3.54 19.01
C VAL A 172 -11.14 -3.99 20.46
N ARG A 173 -12.25 -4.08 21.20
CA ARG A 173 -12.29 -4.62 22.57
C ARG A 173 -11.73 -6.04 22.56
N THR A 174 -10.62 -6.26 23.29
CA THR A 174 -9.93 -7.55 23.33
C THR A 174 -10.12 -8.25 24.67
N PHE A 175 -10.28 -7.49 25.74
CA PHE A 175 -10.62 -8.01 27.06
C PHE A 175 -11.57 -7.05 27.79
N ASP A 176 -12.66 -7.58 28.33
CA ASP A 176 -13.69 -6.83 29.06
C ASP A 176 -13.37 -6.88 30.55
N PHE A 177 -12.60 -5.91 31.03
CA PHE A 177 -12.26 -5.79 32.44
C PHE A 177 -13.35 -5.00 33.16
N LYS A 178 -13.84 -5.53 34.30
CA LYS A 178 -14.80 -4.86 35.17
C LYS A 178 -14.28 -4.87 36.59
N ASP A 179 -14.43 -3.74 37.26
CA ASP A 179 -14.03 -3.62 38.65
C ASP A 179 -14.87 -4.55 39.53
N GLY A 180 -14.18 -5.35 40.36
CA GLY A 180 -14.81 -6.31 41.27
C GLY A 180 -15.02 -7.72 40.71
N ASP A 181 -14.70 -7.98 39.44
CA ASP A 181 -14.78 -9.33 38.87
C ASP A 181 -13.63 -10.26 39.35
N TYR A 182 -12.55 -9.68 39.90
CA TYR A 182 -11.33 -10.41 40.26
C TYR A 182 -10.76 -9.93 41.60
N ASP A 183 -10.38 -10.86 42.47
CA ASP A 183 -9.72 -10.57 43.75
C ASP A 183 -8.20 -10.34 43.60
N GLU A 184 -7.56 -11.04 42.65
CA GLU A 184 -6.12 -10.95 42.37
C GLU A 184 -5.85 -11.05 40.87
N ILE A 185 -4.92 -10.24 40.37
CA ILE A 185 -4.50 -10.22 38.96
C ILE A 185 -2.99 -10.43 38.88
N ILE A 186 -2.58 -11.53 38.25
CA ILE A 186 -1.16 -11.85 38.04
C ILE A 186 -0.84 -11.66 36.56
N MET A 187 0.12 -10.79 36.26
CA MET A 187 0.57 -10.51 34.90
C MET A 187 1.91 -11.20 34.62
N VAL A 188 1.95 -12.05 33.61
CA VAL A 188 3.17 -12.73 33.15
C VAL A 188 3.52 -12.24 31.75
N ALA A 189 4.72 -11.68 31.58
CA ALA A 189 5.23 -11.21 30.31
C ALA A 189 6.58 -11.87 30.00
N LEU A 190 6.80 -12.21 28.73
CA LEU A 190 8.04 -12.80 28.23
C LEU A 190 8.74 -11.78 27.32
N ALA A 191 10.04 -11.57 27.54
CA ALA A 191 10.87 -10.59 26.82
C ALA A 191 11.46 -11.15 25.51
#